data_AF-A0A843AP96-F1
#
_entry.id   AF-A0A843AP96-F1
#
_cell.length_a   1.000
_cell.length_b   1.000
_cell.length_c   1.000
_cell.angle_alpha   90.00
_cell.angle_beta   90.00
_cell.angle_gamma   90.00
#
_symmetry.space_group_name_H-M   'P 1'
#
loop_
_entity.id
_entity.type
_entity.pdbx_description
1 polymer ?
#
loop_
_entity_poly.entity_id
_entity_poly.type
_entity_poly.pdbx_seq_one_letter_code
_entity_poly.pdbx_strand_id
1 'polypeptide(L)'
;MIITLIKEQTTKEYDKKMKEKYGSMEKLETLLEKTPKNILYADLENWKLLLENPEEPIRQEEIIITDKISIGENETQILNIIKNEKPKSIREIAIKIKKDPANITNKINLLAEEGLISFKKGLKNSKIPVLNYDKIEIAI
;
A
#
# COMPACT_ATOMS: atom_id res chain seq x y z
N MET A 1 12.30 3.92 14.31
CA MET A 1 12.57 4.25 12.89
C MET A 1 11.30 4.81 12.28
N ILE A 2 11.41 5.79 11.40
CA ILE A 2 10.25 6.35 10.68
C ILE A 2 10.41 5.99 9.21
N ILE A 3 9.39 5.37 8.63
CA ILE A 3 9.33 5.02 7.21
C ILE A 3 8.17 5.77 6.59
N THR A 4 8.44 6.57 5.56
CA THR A 4 7.41 7.24 4.76
C THR A 4 7.22 6.45 3.47
N LEU A 5 6.01 5.93 3.25
CA LEU A 5 5.59 5.29 2.01
C LEU A 5 4.99 6.36 1.10
N ILE A 6 5.56 6.53 -0.09
CA ILE A 6 5.16 7.60 -1.02
C ILE A 6 4.51 6.96 -2.25
N LYS A 7 3.27 7.34 -2.55
CA LYS A 7 2.53 6.99 -3.76
C LYS A 7 2.32 8.23 -4.62
N GLU A 8 2.89 8.22 -5.80
CA GLU A 8 2.60 9.18 -6.87
C GLU A 8 1.48 8.60 -7.73
N GLN A 9 0.42 9.37 -7.94
CA GLN A 9 -0.72 8.95 -8.77
C GLN A 9 -1.41 10.15 -9.39
N THR A 10 -2.15 9.91 -10.46
CA THR A 10 -3.00 10.94 -11.09
C THR A 10 -4.32 11.09 -10.35
N THR A 11 -5.01 12.22 -10.51
CA THR A 11 -6.39 12.38 -10.04
C THR A 11 -7.31 11.29 -10.57
N LYS A 12 -7.11 10.83 -11.81
CA LYS A 12 -7.89 9.73 -12.40
C LYS A 12 -7.72 8.40 -11.65
N GLU A 13 -6.49 8.09 -11.25
CA GLU A 13 -6.20 6.89 -10.45
C GLU A 13 -6.78 6.99 -9.04
N TYR A 14 -6.67 8.17 -8.42
CA TYR A 14 -7.27 8.44 -7.12
C TYR A 14 -8.81 8.33 -7.16
N ASP A 15 -9.46 8.93 -8.16
CA ASP A 15 -10.91 8.84 -8.37
C ASP A 15 -11.37 7.39 -8.52
N LYS A 16 -10.65 6.60 -9.33
CA LYS A 16 -10.92 5.17 -9.48
C LYS A 16 -10.83 4.43 -8.14
N LYS A 17 -9.78 4.67 -7.35
CA LYS A 17 -9.60 4.07 -6.02
C LYS A 17 -10.75 4.44 -5.07
N MET A 18 -11.21 5.69 -5.09
CA MET A 18 -12.32 6.15 -4.27
C MET A 18 -13.67 5.53 -4.69
N LYS A 19 -13.90 5.37 -6.00
CA LYS A 19 -15.04 4.61 -6.53
C LYS A 19 -15.00 3.14 -6.15
N GLU A 20 -13.82 2.52 -6.14
CA GLU A 20 -13.68 1.13 -5.66
C GLU A 20 -13.98 1.01 -4.15
N LYS A 21 -13.59 2.01 -3.35
CA LYS A 21 -13.79 2.03 -1.89
C LYS A 21 -15.24 2.34 -1.48
N TYR A 22 -15.86 3.33 -2.11
CA TYR A 22 -17.16 3.90 -1.68
C TYR A 22 -18.28 3.75 -2.71
N GLY A 23 -17.96 3.37 -3.95
CA GLY A 23 -18.90 3.28 -5.07
C GLY A 23 -19.09 4.60 -5.80
N SER A 24 -19.48 5.67 -5.09
CA SER A 24 -19.63 7.03 -5.65
C SER A 24 -19.46 8.09 -4.56
N MET A 25 -19.30 9.35 -4.97
CA MET A 25 -19.20 10.48 -4.05
C MET A 25 -20.50 10.68 -3.26
N GLU A 26 -21.66 10.59 -3.92
CA GLU A 26 -22.99 10.65 -3.28
C GLU A 26 -23.18 9.56 -2.21
N LYS A 27 -22.65 8.35 -2.45
CA LYS A 27 -22.68 7.27 -1.47
C LYS A 27 -21.82 7.57 -0.26
N LEU A 28 -20.65 8.19 -0.46
CA LEU A 28 -19.79 8.63 0.63
C LEU A 28 -20.44 9.75 1.45
N GLU A 29 -21.09 10.73 0.80
CA GLU A 29 -21.89 11.77 1.48
C GLU A 29 -22.99 11.15 2.34
N THR A 30 -23.81 10.27 1.75
CA THR A 30 -24.87 9.56 2.48
C THR A 30 -24.31 8.74 3.66
N LEU A 31 -23.14 8.13 3.48
CA LEU A 31 -22.48 7.35 4.53
C LEU A 31 -21.98 8.24 5.67
N LEU A 32 -21.42 9.41 5.35
CA LEU A 32 -20.96 10.39 6.33
C LEU A 32 -22.13 10.95 7.15
N GLU A 33 -23.26 11.25 6.52
CA GLU A 33 -24.48 11.69 7.22
C GLU A 33 -24.97 10.64 8.22
N LYS A 34 -24.97 9.36 7.81
CA LYS A 34 -25.42 8.24 8.66
C LYS A 34 -24.42 7.88 9.75
N THR A 35 -23.13 8.08 9.50
CA THR A 35 -22.06 7.69 10.43
C THR A 35 -20.96 8.73 10.38
N PRO A 36 -21.16 9.88 11.07
CA PRO A 36 -20.21 10.98 11.07
C PRO A 36 -18.87 10.52 11.63
N LYS A 37 -17.88 10.42 10.76
CA LYS A 37 -16.51 10.04 11.11
C LYS A 37 -15.56 10.97 10.36
N ASN A 38 -14.57 11.49 11.09
CA ASN A 38 -13.57 12.40 10.53
C ASN A 38 -12.89 11.83 9.28
N ILE A 39 -12.67 10.51 9.24
CA ILE A 39 -12.04 9.85 8.09
C ILE A 39 -12.90 9.91 6.82
N LEU A 40 -14.23 9.82 6.97
CA LEU A 40 -15.16 9.89 5.84
C LEU A 40 -15.26 11.34 5.33
N TYR A 41 -15.24 12.30 6.26
CA TYR A 41 -15.22 13.72 5.93
C TYR A 41 -13.94 14.09 5.17
N ALA A 42 -12.77 13.71 5.70
CA ALA A 42 -11.49 13.97 5.04
C ALA A 42 -11.42 13.32 3.65
N ASP A 43 -11.85 12.05 3.52
CA ASP A 43 -11.89 11.35 2.24
C ASP A 43 -12.81 12.05 1.22
N LEU A 44 -13.97 12.55 1.66
CA LEU A 44 -14.93 13.24 0.80
C LEU A 44 -14.39 14.59 0.32
N GLU A 45 -13.91 15.43 1.23
CA GLU A 45 -13.38 16.76 0.91
C GLU A 45 -12.15 16.66 0.01
N ASN A 46 -11.23 15.74 0.30
CA ASN A 46 -10.07 15.49 -0.57
C ASN A 46 -10.50 15.05 -1.96
N TRP A 47 -11.51 14.18 -2.07
CA TRP A 47 -11.98 13.70 -3.36
C TRP A 47 -12.64 14.80 -4.20
N LYS A 48 -13.41 15.69 -3.56
CA LYS A 48 -13.96 16.89 -4.23
C LYS A 48 -12.85 17.79 -4.74
N LEU A 49 -11.95 18.20 -3.84
CA LEU A 49 -10.85 19.12 -4.15
C LEU A 49 -9.97 18.61 -5.31
N LEU A 50 -9.63 17.33 -5.30
CA LEU A 50 -8.76 16.75 -6.32
C LEU A 50 -9.43 16.66 -7.70
N LEU A 51 -10.75 16.46 -7.74
CA LEU A 51 -11.50 16.44 -9.01
C LEU A 51 -11.68 17.84 -9.61
N GLU A 52 -11.61 18.90 -8.82
CA GLU A 52 -11.61 20.27 -9.34
C GLU A 52 -10.33 20.59 -10.14
N ASN A 53 -9.20 19.96 -9.78
CA ASN A 53 -7.91 20.11 -10.47
C ASN A 53 -7.37 18.75 -10.98
N PRO A 54 -7.96 18.20 -12.05
CA PRO A 54 -7.71 16.81 -12.47
C PRO A 54 -6.35 16.56 -13.12
N GLU A 55 -5.58 17.60 -13.45
CA GLU A 55 -4.27 17.48 -14.10
C GLU A 55 -3.08 17.50 -13.12
N GLU A 56 -3.32 17.78 -11.84
CA GLU A 56 -2.23 17.82 -10.86
C GLU A 56 -1.79 16.41 -10.42
N PRO A 57 -0.49 16.12 -10.38
CA PRO A 57 0.02 14.88 -9.80
C PRO A 57 -0.20 14.88 -8.29
N ILE A 58 -0.80 13.80 -7.78
CA ILE A 58 -1.07 13.63 -6.35
C ILE A 58 0.07 12.82 -5.74
N ARG A 59 0.67 13.37 -4.68
CA ARG A 59 1.62 12.66 -3.81
C ARG A 59 0.90 12.30 -2.51
N GLN A 60 0.65 11.01 -2.29
CA GLN A 60 0.15 10.50 -1.01
C GLN A 60 1.30 9.95 -0.19
N GLU A 61 1.30 10.26 1.09
CA GLU A 61 2.29 9.78 2.04
C GLU A 61 1.61 9.03 3.18
N GLU A 62 2.15 7.86 3.52
CA GLU A 62 1.76 7.10 4.68
C GLU A 62 2.99 6.91 5.57
N ILE A 63 2.90 7.37 6.82
CA ILE A 63 4.01 7.34 7.76
C ILE A 63 3.84 6.13 8.69
N ILE A 64 4.83 5.26 8.69
CA ILE A 64 4.95 4.10 9.58
C ILE A 64 6.03 4.39 10.61
N ILE A 65 5.65 4.39 11.89
CA ILE A 65 6.56 4.53 13.02
C ILE A 65 6.71 3.16 13.67
N THR A 66 7.90 2.57 13.60
CA THR A 66 8.14 1.21 14.10
C THR A 66 9.56 1.02 14.61
N ASP A 67 9.69 0.14 15.58
CA ASP A 67 10.93 -0.40 16.13
C ASP A 67 11.07 -1.92 15.89
N LYS A 68 10.05 -2.57 15.33
CA LYS A 68 10.00 -4.03 15.14
C LYS A 68 10.75 -4.51 13.91
N ILE A 69 10.91 -3.64 12.92
CA ILE A 69 11.62 -3.96 11.68
C ILE A 69 12.86 -3.08 11.53
N SER A 70 13.86 -3.61 10.85
CA SER A 70 14.99 -2.87 10.34
C SER A 70 15.05 -3.12 8.83
N ILE A 71 15.13 -2.05 8.04
CA ILE A 71 15.25 -2.17 6.59
C ILE A 71 16.73 -2.36 6.24
N GLY A 72 17.12 -3.62 6.08
CA GLY A 72 18.44 -4.01 5.61
C GLY A 72 18.43 -4.47 4.15
N GLU A 73 19.51 -5.15 3.76
CA GLU A 73 19.66 -5.70 2.41
C GLU A 73 18.54 -6.70 2.04
N ASN A 74 18.15 -7.56 2.98
CA ASN A 74 17.12 -8.59 2.74
C ASN A 74 15.74 -7.96 2.50
N GLU A 75 15.35 -7.02 3.34
CA GLU A 75 14.07 -6.34 3.26
C GLU A 75 14.01 -5.55 1.95
N THR A 76 15.08 -4.81 1.63
CA THR A 76 15.21 -4.09 0.36
C THR A 76 15.10 -5.03 -0.84
N GLN A 77 15.75 -6.19 -0.80
CA GLN A 77 15.69 -7.19 -1.86
C GLN A 77 14.27 -7.76 -2.04
N ILE A 78 13.57 -8.07 -0.93
CA ILE A 78 12.18 -8.53 -0.94
C ILE A 78 11.29 -7.48 -1.62
N LEU A 79 11.36 -6.22 -1.16
CA LEU A 79 10.56 -5.12 -1.70
C LEU A 79 10.85 -4.91 -3.19
N ASN A 80 12.12 -4.98 -3.60
CA ASN A 80 12.53 -4.82 -4.98
C ASN A 80 11.99 -5.93 -5.90
N ILE A 81 12.01 -7.19 -5.44
CA ILE A 81 11.42 -8.33 -6.18
C ILE A 81 9.92 -8.13 -6.33
N ILE A 82 9.21 -7.73 -5.27
CA ILE A 82 7.76 -7.52 -5.33
C ILE A 82 7.43 -6.41 -6.35
N LYS A 83 8.17 -5.31 -6.31
CA LYS A 83 7.95 -4.15 -7.19
C LYS A 83 8.18 -4.47 -8.66
N ASN A 84 9.32 -5.09 -8.98
CA ASN A 84 9.79 -5.21 -10.36
C ASN A 84 9.37 -6.52 -11.02
N GLU A 85 9.29 -7.61 -10.25
CA GLU A 85 9.05 -8.94 -10.79
C GLU A 85 7.61 -9.43 -10.60
N LYS A 86 6.83 -8.76 -9.75
CA LYS A 86 5.40 -9.04 -9.51
C LYS A 86 5.13 -10.55 -9.27
N PRO A 87 5.78 -11.15 -8.25
CA PRO A 87 5.69 -12.57 -7.96
C PRO A 87 4.24 -12.99 -7.65
N LYS A 88 3.86 -14.21 -8.02
CA LYS A 88 2.50 -14.73 -7.80
C LYS A 88 2.33 -15.45 -6.45
N SER A 89 3.40 -15.52 -5.65
CA SER A 89 3.36 -16.06 -4.29
C SER A 89 4.59 -15.71 -3.48
N ILE A 90 4.49 -15.81 -2.16
CA ILE A 90 5.63 -15.75 -1.22
C ILE A 90 6.73 -16.77 -1.59
N ARG A 91 6.32 -17.96 -2.05
CA ARG A 91 7.26 -19.03 -2.42
C ARG A 91 8.15 -18.65 -3.61
N GLU A 92 7.62 -17.90 -4.58
CA GLU A 92 8.42 -17.42 -5.71
C GLU A 92 9.52 -16.44 -5.26
N ILE A 93 9.23 -15.59 -4.26
CA ILE A 93 10.23 -14.68 -3.68
C ILE A 93 11.33 -15.47 -2.99
N ALA A 94 10.98 -16.46 -2.17
CA ALA A 94 11.94 -17.30 -1.48
C ALA A 94 12.92 -18.00 -2.45
N ILE A 95 12.40 -18.53 -3.57
CA ILE A 95 13.22 -19.17 -4.60
C ILE A 95 14.20 -18.16 -5.23
N LYS A 96 13.75 -16.93 -5.51
CA LYS A 96 14.57 -15.89 -6.16
C LYS A 96 15.70 -15.38 -5.28
N ILE A 97 15.45 -15.24 -3.98
CA ILE A 97 16.44 -14.73 -3.03
C ILE A 97 17.54 -15.78 -2.75
N LYS A 98 17.34 -17.06 -3.11
CA LYS A 98 18.27 -18.18 -2.86
C LYS A 98 18.68 -18.29 -1.38
N LYS A 99 17.79 -17.92 -0.46
CA LYS A 99 17.94 -18.06 1.00
C LYS A 99 16.90 -19.04 1.53
N ASP A 100 17.03 -19.41 2.81
CA ASP A 100 16.09 -20.30 3.50
C ASP A 100 14.63 -19.79 3.36
N PRO A 101 13.73 -20.56 2.71
CA PRO A 101 12.34 -20.17 2.51
C PRO A 101 11.56 -19.85 3.78
N ALA A 102 11.89 -20.50 4.91
CA ALA A 102 11.19 -20.26 6.18
C ALA A 102 11.49 -18.84 6.71
N ASN A 103 12.76 -18.44 6.68
CA ASN A 103 13.20 -17.11 7.09
C ASN A 103 12.60 -16.02 6.19
N ILE A 104 12.59 -16.22 4.88
CA ILE A 104 12.00 -15.26 3.92
C ILE A 104 10.49 -15.11 4.14
N THR A 105 9.78 -16.21 4.42
CA THR A 105 8.34 -16.16 4.69
C THR A 105 8.03 -15.35 5.95
N ASN A 106 8.78 -15.57 7.03
CA ASN A 106 8.61 -14.82 8.27
C ASN A 106 8.86 -13.32 8.06
N LYS A 107 9.92 -12.96 7.32
CA LYS A 107 10.22 -11.57 6.98
C LYS A 107 9.11 -10.91 6.16
N ILE A 108 8.58 -11.61 5.14
CA ILE A 108 7.48 -11.08 4.32
C ILE A 108 6.22 -10.86 5.16
N ASN A 109 5.91 -11.77 6.09
CA ASN A 109 4.77 -11.60 6.99
C ASN A 109 4.98 -10.41 7.93
N LEU A 110 6.18 -10.26 8.52
CA LEU A 110 6.49 -9.12 9.39
C LEU A 110 6.41 -7.78 8.64
N LEU A 111 6.93 -7.71 7.42
CA LEU A 111 6.79 -6.53 6.56
C LEU A 111 5.32 -6.23 6.24
N ALA A 112 4.47 -7.25 6.11
CA ALA A 112 3.05 -7.06 5.89
C ALA A 112 2.29 -6.62 7.15
N GLU A 113 2.66 -7.16 8.31
CA GLU A 113 2.11 -6.75 9.62
C GLU A 113 2.40 -5.28 9.91
N GLU A 114 3.59 -4.80 9.54
CA GLU A 114 3.99 -3.40 9.70
C GLU A 114 3.49 -2.49 8.56
N GLY A 115 2.75 -3.02 7.58
CA GLY A 115 2.10 -2.24 6.52
C GLY A 115 2.95 -1.98 5.26
N LEU A 116 4.21 -2.45 5.20
CA LEU A 116 5.08 -2.28 4.03
C LEU A 116 4.70 -3.18 2.85
N ILE A 117 3.96 -4.26 3.09
CA ILE A 117 3.49 -5.19 2.06
C ILE A 117 2.00 -5.45 2.30
N SER A 118 1.22 -5.49 1.22
CA SER A 118 -0.15 -6.00 1.26
C SER A 118 -0.26 -7.34 0.54
N PHE A 119 -1.30 -8.11 0.84
CA PHE A 119 -1.58 -9.36 0.13
C PHE A 119 -2.86 -9.27 -0.69
N LYS A 120 -2.77 -9.61 -1.98
CA LYS A 120 -3.93 -9.92 -2.82
C LYS A 120 -4.18 -11.43 -2.82
N LYS A 121 -5.45 -11.81 -2.96
CA LYS A 121 -5.83 -13.21 -3.11
C LYS A 121 -5.40 -13.72 -4.50
N GLY A 122 -4.62 -14.79 -4.52
CA GLY A 122 -4.20 -15.48 -5.73
C GLY A 122 -4.93 -16.81 -5.95
N LEU A 123 -4.45 -17.55 -6.95
CA LEU A 123 -4.97 -18.88 -7.27
C LEU A 123 -4.84 -19.83 -6.08
N LYS A 124 -5.87 -20.65 -5.86
CA LYS A 124 -5.90 -21.63 -4.75
C LYS A 124 -5.60 -21.00 -3.38
N ASN A 125 -6.10 -19.78 -3.14
CA ASN A 125 -5.88 -19.01 -1.90
C ASN A 125 -4.41 -18.66 -1.63
N SER A 126 -3.54 -18.63 -2.64
CA SER A 126 -2.19 -18.13 -2.48
C SER A 126 -2.22 -16.64 -2.08
N LYS A 127 -1.26 -16.21 -1.26
CA LYS A 127 -1.05 -14.80 -0.94
C LYS A 127 -0.08 -14.21 -1.97
N ILE A 128 -0.57 -13.27 -2.77
CA ILE A 128 0.24 -12.50 -3.73
C ILE A 128 0.69 -11.23 -3.02
N PRO A 129 1.99 -11.06 -2.70
CA PRO A 129 2.48 -9.84 -2.10
C PRO A 129 2.48 -8.70 -3.12
N VAL A 130 2.08 -7.51 -2.70
CA VAL A 130 2.04 -6.30 -3.51
C VAL A 130 2.50 -5.09 -2.69
N LEU A 131 3.10 -4.13 -3.37
CA LEU A 131 3.36 -2.80 -2.81
C LEU A 131 2.29 -1.84 -3.30
N ASN A 132 1.80 -0.99 -2.40
CA ASN A 132 0.80 0.04 -2.71
C ASN A 132 1.41 1.45 -2.73
N TYR A 133 2.73 1.53 -2.88
CA TYR A 133 3.52 2.76 -2.93
C TYR A 133 4.60 2.62 -3.99
N ASP A 134 5.17 3.76 -4.40
CA ASP A 134 6.21 3.83 -5.41
C ASP A 134 7.59 4.01 -4.79
N LYS A 135 7.70 4.70 -3.67
CA LYS A 135 8.98 4.99 -3.00
C LYS A 135 8.85 4.82 -1.49
N ILE A 136 9.98 4.58 -0.84
CA ILE A 136 10.09 4.65 0.63
C ILE A 136 11.19 5.65 0.97
N GLU A 137 10.95 6.47 1.99
CA GLU A 137 11.96 7.29 2.65
C GLU A 137 12.11 6.77 4.08
N ILE A 138 13.35 6.67 4.57
CA ILE A 138 13.64 6.14 5.90
C ILE A 138 14.39 7.22 6.66
N ALA A 139 13.82 7.66 7.78
CA ALA A 139 14.49 8.52 8.75
C ALA A 139 14.98 7.66 9.93
N ILE A 140 16.27 7.78 10.19
CA ILE A 140 17.01 7.09 11.26
C ILE A 140 17.35 8.11 12.33
#